data_AF-A0A7W3MTH5-F1
#
_entry.id   AF-A0A7W3MTH5-F1
#
_cell.length_a   1.000
_cell.length_b   1.000
_cell.length_c   1.000
_cell.angle_alpha   90.00
_cell.angle_beta   90.00
_cell.angle_gamma   90.00
#
_symmetry.space_group_name_H-M   'P 1'
#
loop_
_entity.id
_entity.type
_entity.pdbx_description
1 polymer ?
#
loop_
_entity_poly.entity_id
_entity_poly.type
_entity_poly.pdbx_seq_one_letter_code
_entity_poly.pdbx_strand_id
1 'polypeptide(L)'
;MTLGTLPATTLVRLGDRAAALLSPAGKVGIVRGYGRAGRTRGDQLRRMLAARGLSTVDIPPVLRRRNALADLRRFAGDVELLIDVTRRDGDGHRLAALLGCPLLTDREEGPEPVRAVIGMTEGEELVDAALTTVALRPLGDDARLALRVDGRAVEPAAGATVVVSLEAGTGRLRCTVAGEDSADAEQIVVRPSAGTYVIVRDGQPVADLTDAVHLAAVVRPLTVTAPSTGPELAEELAG
;
A
#
# COMPACT_ATOMS: atom_id res chain seq x y z
N MET A 1 -19.55 -10.89 3.24
CA MET A 1 -19.94 -10.75 1.82
C MET A 1 -19.10 -11.70 0.98
N THR A 2 -19.73 -12.65 0.29
CA THR A 2 -19.06 -13.51 -0.70
C THR A 2 -18.74 -12.65 -1.92
N LEU A 3 -17.48 -12.29 -2.12
CA LEU A 3 -17.03 -11.63 -3.34
C LEU A 3 -17.36 -12.56 -4.52
N GLY A 4 -18.40 -12.20 -5.29
CA GLY A 4 -18.89 -13.00 -6.40
C GLY A 4 -17.79 -13.26 -7.43
N THR A 5 -17.87 -14.42 -8.11
CA THR A 5 -16.95 -14.80 -9.19
C THR A 5 -16.92 -13.71 -10.27
N LEU A 6 -15.72 -13.28 -10.70
CA LEU A 6 -15.60 -12.47 -11.91
C LEU A 6 -16.14 -13.31 -13.08
N PRO A 7 -17.10 -12.79 -13.86
CA PRO A 7 -17.58 -13.47 -15.05
C PRO A 7 -16.43 -13.74 -16.02
N ALA A 8 -16.49 -14.86 -16.75
CA ALA A 8 -15.50 -15.18 -17.78
C ALA A 8 -15.41 -14.07 -18.85
N THR A 9 -16.53 -13.42 -19.17
CA THR A 9 -16.60 -12.27 -20.08
C THR A 9 -15.76 -11.08 -19.58
N THR A 10 -15.69 -10.87 -18.27
CA THR A 10 -14.84 -9.84 -17.68
C THR A 10 -13.36 -10.16 -17.86
N LEU A 11 -12.94 -11.40 -17.65
CA LEU A 11 -11.55 -11.81 -17.86
C LEU A 11 -11.15 -11.69 -19.34
N VAL A 12 -12.06 -12.01 -20.25
CA VAL A 12 -11.86 -11.83 -21.70
C VAL A 12 -11.61 -10.36 -22.02
N ARG A 13 -12.52 -9.49 -21.57
CA ARG A 13 -12.42 -8.05 -21.78
C ARG A 13 -11.11 -7.48 -21.21
N LEU A 14 -10.71 -7.90 -20.01
CA LEU A 14 -9.44 -7.48 -19.41
C LEU A 14 -8.23 -7.92 -20.24
N GLY A 15 -8.24 -9.16 -20.75
CA GLY A 15 -7.19 -9.68 -21.62
C GLY A 15 -7.10 -8.93 -22.96
N ASP A 16 -8.24 -8.62 -23.58
CA ASP A 16 -8.29 -7.85 -24.84
C ASP A 16 -7.78 -6.43 -24.65
N ARG A 17 -8.18 -5.77 -23.55
CA ARG A 17 -7.70 -4.43 -23.23
C ARG A 17 -6.20 -4.41 -22.97
N ALA A 18 -5.68 -5.37 -22.21
CA ALA A 18 -4.25 -5.47 -21.99
C ALA A 18 -3.47 -5.61 -23.31
N ALA A 19 -3.95 -6.44 -24.24
CA ALA A 19 -3.32 -6.60 -25.55
C ALA A 19 -3.47 -5.38 -26.48
N ALA A 20 -4.52 -4.59 -26.31
CA ALA A 20 -4.67 -3.33 -27.04
C ALA A 20 -3.74 -2.22 -26.50
N LEU A 21 -3.40 -2.28 -25.21
CA LEU A 21 -2.58 -1.27 -24.53
C LEU A 21 -1.08 -1.56 -24.60
N LEU A 22 -0.69 -2.83 -24.70
CA LEU A 22 0.70 -3.25 -24.64
C LEU A 22 1.23 -3.69 -26.01
N SER A 23 2.54 -3.57 -26.18
CA SER A 23 3.22 -4.20 -27.31
C SER A 23 3.11 -5.74 -27.21
N PRO A 24 3.26 -6.48 -28.32
CA PRO A 24 3.19 -7.95 -28.32
C PRO A 24 4.23 -8.66 -27.42
N ALA A 25 5.23 -7.95 -26.89
CA ALA A 25 6.21 -8.47 -25.93
C ALA A 25 5.97 -7.94 -24.51
N GLY A 26 4.88 -7.20 -24.29
CA GLY A 26 4.62 -6.53 -23.03
C GLY A 26 4.38 -7.48 -21.87
N LYS A 27 4.73 -7.03 -20.66
CA LYS A 27 4.59 -7.84 -19.45
C LYS A 27 3.51 -7.32 -18.51
N VAL A 28 2.60 -8.22 -18.15
CA VAL A 28 1.46 -7.95 -17.27
C VAL A 28 1.68 -8.55 -15.89
N GLY A 29 1.52 -7.74 -14.85
CA GLY A 29 1.43 -8.22 -13.48
C GLY A 29 -0.01 -8.57 -13.11
N ILE A 30 -0.25 -9.81 -12.68
CA ILE A 30 -1.57 -10.26 -12.25
C ILE A 30 -1.64 -10.20 -10.73
N VAL A 31 -2.44 -9.28 -10.19
CA VAL A 31 -2.71 -9.21 -8.75
C VAL A 31 -3.71 -10.30 -8.41
N ARG A 32 -3.21 -11.39 -7.81
CA ARG A 32 -4.02 -12.57 -7.49
C ARG A 32 -4.31 -12.66 -5.99
N GLY A 33 -5.54 -13.03 -5.63
CA GLY A 33 -5.93 -13.19 -4.23
C GLY A 33 -5.37 -14.48 -3.59
N TYR A 34 -5.31 -14.52 -2.25
CA TYR A 34 -4.84 -15.70 -1.49
C TYR A 34 -5.74 -16.94 -1.60
N GLY A 35 -7.01 -16.78 -1.98
CA GLY A 35 -7.97 -17.88 -2.06
C GLY A 35 -7.87 -18.69 -3.36
N ARG A 36 -8.38 -19.93 -3.32
CA ARG A 36 -8.46 -20.83 -4.50
C ARG A 36 -9.12 -20.13 -5.69
N ALA A 37 -10.23 -19.43 -5.46
CA ALA A 37 -10.94 -18.70 -6.50
C ALA A 37 -10.10 -17.58 -7.14
N GLY A 38 -9.28 -16.88 -6.34
CA GLY A 38 -8.35 -15.86 -6.86
C GLY A 38 -7.27 -16.48 -7.74
N ARG A 39 -6.68 -17.60 -7.31
CA ARG A 39 -5.68 -18.35 -8.10
C ARG A 39 -6.25 -18.83 -9.43
N THR A 40 -7.43 -19.46 -9.42
CA THR A 40 -8.07 -19.95 -10.65
C THR A 40 -8.33 -18.83 -11.66
N ARG A 41 -8.74 -17.64 -11.19
CA ARG A 41 -8.92 -16.47 -12.07
C ARG A 41 -7.60 -15.98 -12.65
N GLY A 42 -6.55 -15.91 -11.82
CA GLY A 42 -5.21 -15.57 -12.28
C GLY A 42 -4.71 -16.53 -13.35
N ASP A 43 -4.89 -17.84 -13.16
CA ASP A 43 -4.48 -18.85 -14.14
C ASP A 43 -5.28 -18.76 -15.45
N GLN A 44 -6.59 -18.46 -15.37
CA GLN A 44 -7.43 -18.23 -16.56
C GLN A 44 -6.94 -17.01 -17.33
N LEU A 45 -6.78 -15.87 -16.65
CA LEU A 45 -6.29 -14.63 -17.26
C LEU A 45 -4.89 -14.82 -17.87
N ARG A 46 -3.98 -15.52 -17.18
CA ARG A 46 -2.65 -15.87 -17.69
C ARG A 46 -2.73 -16.58 -19.04
N ARG A 47 -3.55 -17.63 -19.15
CA ARG A 47 -3.70 -18.38 -20.41
C ARG A 47 -4.22 -17.49 -21.53
N MET A 48 -5.13 -16.57 -21.21
CA MET A 48 -5.68 -15.62 -22.18
C MET A 48 -4.64 -14.61 -22.66
N LEU A 49 -3.84 -14.05 -21.75
CA LEU A 49 -2.77 -13.11 -22.08
C LEU A 49 -1.66 -13.79 -22.89
N ALA A 50 -1.29 -15.02 -22.54
CA ALA A 50 -0.33 -15.82 -23.30
C ALA A 50 -0.81 -16.09 -24.73
N ALA A 51 -2.10 -16.36 -24.93
CA ALA A 51 -2.68 -16.52 -26.27
C ALA A 51 -2.64 -15.23 -27.12
N ARG A 52 -2.40 -14.07 -26.49
CA ARG A 52 -2.22 -12.75 -27.12
C ARG A 52 -0.74 -12.34 -27.23
N GLY A 53 0.19 -13.23 -26.89
CA GLY A 53 1.64 -12.98 -26.93
C GLY A 53 2.21 -12.30 -25.68
N LEU A 54 1.37 -11.92 -24.72
CA LEU A 54 1.81 -11.18 -23.54
C LEU A 54 2.45 -12.09 -22.49
N SER A 55 3.55 -11.62 -21.89
CA SER A 55 4.17 -12.27 -20.75
C SER A 55 3.45 -11.88 -19.47
N THR A 56 3.44 -12.77 -18.47
CA THR A 56 2.76 -12.49 -17.19
C THR A 56 3.61 -12.84 -15.99
N VAL A 57 3.45 -12.09 -14.92
CA VAL A 57 3.97 -12.44 -13.59
C VAL A 57 2.86 -12.37 -12.55
N ASP A 58 2.82 -13.35 -11.65
CA ASP A 58 1.89 -13.32 -10.52
C ASP A 58 2.43 -12.41 -9.42
N ILE A 59 1.64 -11.40 -9.06
CA ILE A 59 1.95 -10.52 -7.94
C ILE A 59 1.11 -10.96 -6.75
N PRO A 60 1.73 -11.41 -5.64
CA PRO A 60 0.99 -11.74 -4.43
C PRO A 60 0.33 -10.49 -3.83
N PRO A 61 -0.66 -10.61 -2.95
CA PRO A 61 -1.16 -9.47 -2.16
C PRO A 61 -0.15 -9.18 -1.03
N VAL A 62 0.95 -8.50 -1.31
CA VAL A 62 2.21 -8.64 -0.54
C VAL A 62 2.30 -7.84 0.76
N LEU A 63 1.33 -7.02 1.12
CA LEU A 63 1.49 -6.19 2.32
C LEU A 63 1.29 -7.07 3.57
N ARG A 64 2.32 -7.13 4.44
CA ARG A 64 2.53 -7.98 5.64
C ARG A 64 3.40 -9.26 5.54
N ARG A 65 4.30 -9.38 4.57
CA ARG A 65 5.39 -10.38 4.66
C ARG A 65 6.75 -9.70 4.75
N ARG A 66 7.64 -10.23 5.61
CA ARG A 66 9.08 -9.92 5.51
C ARG A 66 9.55 -10.21 4.07
N ASN A 67 10.32 -9.30 3.47
CA ASN A 67 10.79 -9.31 2.07
C ASN A 67 9.80 -8.83 0.99
N ALA A 68 8.63 -8.29 1.34
CA ALA A 68 7.67 -7.79 0.36
C ALA A 68 8.30 -6.76 -0.60
N LEU A 69 9.14 -5.88 -0.05
CA LEU A 69 9.82 -4.84 -0.81
C LEU A 69 10.82 -5.40 -1.84
N ALA A 70 11.61 -6.41 -1.45
CA ALA A 70 12.58 -7.04 -2.35
C ALA A 70 11.89 -7.73 -3.53
N ASP A 71 10.76 -8.40 -3.29
CA ASP A 71 9.98 -9.02 -4.37
C ASP A 71 9.33 -7.97 -5.27
N LEU A 72 8.77 -6.90 -4.72
CA LEU A 72 8.21 -5.81 -5.53
C LEU A 72 9.29 -5.10 -6.37
N ARG A 73 10.50 -4.91 -5.83
CA ARG A 73 11.66 -4.37 -6.56
C ARG A 73 12.03 -5.23 -7.77
N ARG A 74 11.86 -6.55 -7.71
CA ARG A 74 12.10 -7.44 -8.87
C ARG A 74 11.07 -7.26 -9.98
N PHE A 75 9.86 -6.84 -9.64
CA PHE A 75 8.78 -6.60 -10.62
C PHE A 75 8.78 -5.17 -11.17
N ALA A 76 9.29 -4.22 -10.40
CA ALA A 76 9.36 -2.83 -10.82
C ALA A 76 10.31 -2.66 -12.01
N GLY A 77 9.86 -1.89 -13.01
CA GLY A 77 10.58 -1.66 -14.27
C GLY A 77 10.39 -2.77 -15.31
N ASP A 78 9.87 -3.93 -14.92
CA ASP A 78 9.60 -5.06 -15.83
C ASP A 78 8.09 -5.24 -16.08
N VAL A 79 7.22 -4.87 -15.12
CA VAL A 79 5.77 -4.88 -15.31
C VAL A 79 5.28 -3.56 -15.90
N GLU A 80 4.65 -3.62 -17.07
CA GLU A 80 4.10 -2.45 -17.77
C GLU A 80 2.64 -2.15 -17.39
N LEU A 81 1.89 -3.18 -16.97
CA LEU A 81 0.48 -3.06 -16.64
C LEU A 81 0.09 -4.04 -15.54
N LEU A 82 -0.71 -3.59 -14.57
CA LEU A 82 -1.35 -4.47 -13.60
C LEU A 82 -2.78 -4.79 -13.96
N ILE A 83 -3.21 -5.99 -13.63
CA ILE A 83 -4.61 -6.40 -13.66
C ILE A 83 -5.00 -6.95 -12.29
N ASP A 84 -5.99 -6.33 -11.66
CA ASP A 84 -6.55 -6.82 -10.39
C ASP A 84 -7.75 -7.74 -10.62
N VAL A 85 -7.58 -9.02 -10.26
CA VAL A 85 -8.64 -10.05 -10.34
C VAL A 85 -9.19 -10.45 -8.97
N THR A 86 -8.83 -9.73 -7.91
CA THR A 86 -9.18 -10.05 -6.53
C THR A 86 -10.57 -9.57 -6.15
N ARG A 87 -11.07 -8.52 -6.80
CA ARG A 87 -12.27 -7.73 -6.43
C ARG A 87 -12.21 -7.19 -4.98
N ARG A 88 -11.05 -7.24 -4.33
CA ARG A 88 -10.85 -6.63 -3.02
C ARG A 88 -10.55 -5.16 -3.25
N ASP A 89 -11.19 -4.30 -2.47
CA ASP A 89 -10.97 -2.87 -2.60
C ASP A 89 -9.53 -2.53 -2.19
N GLY A 90 -8.75 -2.06 -3.17
CA GLY A 90 -7.53 -1.31 -2.97
C GLY A 90 -6.20 -2.05 -3.07
N ASP A 91 -6.15 -3.38 -3.10
CA ASP A 91 -4.88 -4.11 -3.21
C ASP A 91 -4.19 -3.84 -4.56
N GLY A 92 -4.94 -3.91 -5.67
CA GLY A 92 -4.42 -3.56 -7.00
C GLY A 92 -3.88 -2.14 -7.07
N HIS A 93 -4.59 -1.18 -6.46
CA HIS A 93 -4.17 0.22 -6.45
C HIS A 93 -2.93 0.48 -5.61
N ARG A 94 -2.81 -0.17 -4.44
CA ARG A 94 -1.59 -0.10 -3.62
C ARG A 94 -0.39 -0.63 -4.41
N LEU A 95 -0.56 -1.79 -5.07
CA LEU A 95 0.51 -2.38 -5.88
C LEU A 95 0.85 -1.52 -7.11
N ALA A 96 -0.15 -0.92 -7.77
CA ALA A 96 0.06 -0.01 -8.88
C ALA A 96 0.88 1.22 -8.47
N ALA A 97 0.57 1.80 -7.31
CA ALA A 97 1.32 2.91 -6.74
C ALA A 97 2.77 2.54 -6.42
N LEU A 98 2.96 1.38 -5.78
CA LEU A 98 4.28 0.89 -5.39
C LEU A 98 5.15 0.53 -6.60
N LEU A 99 4.58 -0.10 -7.63
CA LEU A 99 5.29 -0.54 -8.83
C LEU A 99 5.41 0.54 -9.92
N GLY A 100 4.56 1.57 -9.87
CA GLY A 100 4.59 2.67 -10.82
C GLY A 100 3.99 2.41 -12.18
N CYS A 101 3.08 1.43 -12.27
CA CYS A 101 2.48 1.01 -13.51
C CYS A 101 0.95 1.17 -13.46
N PRO A 102 0.30 1.47 -14.59
CA PRO A 102 -1.15 1.61 -14.64
C PRO A 102 -1.90 0.34 -14.21
N LEU A 103 -3.15 0.50 -13.79
CA LEU A 103 -4.00 -0.60 -13.30
C LEU A 103 -5.24 -0.77 -14.16
N LEU A 104 -5.51 -2.00 -14.61
CA LEU A 104 -6.82 -2.39 -15.12
C LEU A 104 -7.63 -3.11 -14.05
N THR A 105 -8.88 -2.67 -13.90
CA THR A 105 -9.87 -3.26 -13.00
C THR A 105 -11.12 -3.70 -13.77
N ASP A 106 -12.00 -4.46 -13.12
CA ASP A 106 -13.28 -4.86 -13.70
C ASP A 106 -14.30 -3.70 -13.81
N ARG A 107 -13.99 -2.53 -13.23
CA ARG A 107 -14.89 -1.39 -13.09
C ARG A 107 -14.73 -0.34 -14.20
N GLU A 108 -13.50 -0.01 -14.55
CA GLU A 108 -13.19 1.10 -15.45
C GLU A 108 -13.07 0.66 -16.92
N GLU A 109 -13.27 1.59 -17.85
CA GLU A 109 -13.13 1.32 -19.29
C GLU A 109 -11.67 1.31 -19.76
N GLY A 110 -10.80 2.07 -19.10
CA GLY A 110 -9.38 2.20 -19.41
C GLY A 110 -8.48 1.92 -18.20
N PRO A 111 -7.15 2.03 -18.38
CA PRO A 111 -6.21 1.92 -17.28
C PRO A 111 -6.38 3.12 -16.34
N GLU A 112 -6.49 2.83 -15.05
CA GLU A 112 -6.50 3.85 -14.01
C GLU A 112 -5.10 4.48 -13.87
N PRO A 113 -5.01 5.80 -13.72
CA PRO A 113 -3.74 6.47 -13.49
C PRO A 113 -3.13 6.02 -12.15
N VAL A 114 -1.81 6.01 -12.10
CA VAL A 114 -1.07 5.73 -10.86
C VAL A 114 -1.38 6.84 -9.87
N ARG A 115 -1.90 6.46 -8.69
CA ARG A 115 -2.19 7.37 -7.59
C ARG A 115 -1.20 7.17 -6.45
N ALA A 116 -0.92 8.23 -5.72
CA ALA A 116 -0.11 8.15 -4.52
C ALA A 116 -0.82 7.31 -3.44
N VAL A 117 -0.02 6.71 -2.55
CA VAL A 117 -0.46 5.94 -1.38
C VAL A 117 0.40 6.30 -0.18
N ILE A 118 -0.04 5.98 1.03
CA ILE A 118 0.77 6.10 2.24
C ILE A 118 1.58 4.82 2.40
N GLY A 119 2.89 4.85 2.18
CA GLY A 119 3.78 3.73 2.48
C GLY A 119 4.08 3.66 3.97
N MET A 120 4.11 2.44 4.52
CA MET A 120 4.45 2.16 5.92
C MET A 120 5.74 1.34 5.96
N THR A 121 6.78 1.88 6.58
CA THR A 121 8.09 1.22 6.70
C THR A 121 8.48 0.98 8.15
N GLU A 122 9.04 -0.20 8.42
CA GLU A 122 9.68 -0.56 9.67
C GLU A 122 11.17 -0.76 9.37
N GLY A 123 12.03 0.13 9.89
CA GLY A 123 13.42 0.22 9.42
C GLY A 123 13.48 0.48 7.91
N GLU A 124 14.13 -0.41 7.17
CA GLU A 124 14.27 -0.32 5.71
C GLU A 124 13.20 -1.10 4.92
N GLU A 125 12.32 -1.84 5.61
CA GLU A 125 11.35 -2.73 4.97
C GLU A 125 9.97 -2.06 4.82
N LEU A 126 9.42 -2.13 3.61
CA LEU A 126 8.02 -1.76 3.37
C LEU A 126 7.12 -2.87 3.90
N VAL A 127 6.38 -2.58 4.96
CA VAL A 127 5.52 -3.56 5.64
C VAL A 127 4.07 -3.48 5.18
N ASP A 128 3.57 -2.28 4.86
CA ASP A 128 2.20 -2.06 4.39
C ASP A 128 2.07 -0.74 3.61
N ALA A 129 0.93 -0.51 2.95
CA ALA A 129 0.58 0.74 2.29
C ALA A 129 -0.94 1.03 2.36
N ALA A 130 -1.34 2.22 2.75
CA ALA A 130 -2.74 2.66 2.74
C ALA A 130 -3.09 3.48 1.50
N LEU A 131 -4.32 3.38 1.01
CA LEU A 131 -4.77 4.23 -0.10
C LEU A 131 -4.95 5.68 0.32
N THR A 132 -5.58 5.88 1.48
CA THR A 132 -5.99 7.22 1.92
C THR A 132 -5.68 7.48 3.36
N THR A 133 -5.70 6.47 4.24
CA THR A 133 -5.66 6.73 5.69
C THR A 133 -4.99 5.61 6.48
N VAL A 134 -4.12 6.00 7.42
CA VAL A 134 -3.59 5.15 8.49
C VAL A 134 -4.02 5.77 9.83
N ALA A 135 -4.83 5.07 10.59
CA ALA A 135 -5.17 5.47 11.96
C ALA A 135 -4.45 4.57 12.97
N LEU A 136 -3.95 5.17 14.05
CA LEU A 136 -3.37 4.50 15.20
C LEU A 136 -4.37 4.62 16.33
N ARG A 137 -5.04 3.50 16.63
CA ARG A 137 -6.08 3.46 17.66
C ARG A 137 -5.55 2.81 18.93
N PRO A 138 -5.63 3.46 20.09
CA PRO A 138 -5.24 2.84 21.34
C PRO A 138 -6.22 1.74 21.73
N LEU A 139 -5.73 0.68 22.35
CA LEU A 139 -6.56 -0.36 22.98
C LEU A 139 -6.94 -0.04 24.43
N GLY A 140 -6.27 0.93 25.05
CA GLY A 140 -6.54 1.38 26.42
C GLY A 140 -6.20 2.87 26.59
N ASP A 141 -6.79 3.50 27.59
CA ASP A 141 -6.68 4.95 27.83
C ASP A 141 -5.28 5.36 28.34
N ASP A 142 -4.48 4.40 28.79
CA ASP A 142 -3.11 4.59 29.27
C ASP A 142 -2.06 4.46 28.15
N ALA A 143 -2.47 4.05 26.95
CA ALA A 143 -1.57 3.88 25.82
C ALA A 143 -0.98 5.24 25.39
N ARG A 144 0.32 5.24 25.07
CA ARG A 144 1.07 6.43 24.66
C ARG A 144 1.87 6.18 23.39
N LEU A 145 2.01 7.22 22.59
CA LEU A 145 2.84 7.25 21.38
C LEU A 145 3.87 8.38 21.47
N ALA A 146 5.06 8.12 20.95
CA ALA A 146 5.94 9.16 20.47
C ALA A 146 5.64 9.41 18.99
N LEU A 147 5.32 10.66 18.63
CA LEU A 147 5.00 11.08 17.27
C LEU A 147 6.00 12.15 16.83
N ARG A 148 6.55 12.02 15.62
CA ARG A 148 7.30 13.08 14.95
C ARG A 148 6.68 13.41 13.60
N VAL A 149 6.48 14.70 13.34
CA VAL A 149 5.97 15.23 12.08
C VAL A 149 7.06 16.09 11.46
N ASP A 150 7.61 15.67 10.32
CA ASP A 150 8.80 16.27 9.68
C ASP A 150 9.94 16.54 10.69
N GLY A 151 10.20 15.56 11.56
CA GLY A 151 11.21 15.61 12.60
C GLY A 151 10.83 16.37 13.88
N ARG A 152 9.73 17.15 13.88
CA ARG A 152 9.25 17.85 15.08
C ARG A 152 8.49 16.90 15.99
N ALA A 153 8.86 16.86 17.27
CA ALA A 153 8.16 16.08 18.26
C ALA A 153 6.74 16.63 18.49
N VAL A 154 5.78 15.73 18.54
CA VAL A 154 4.39 15.96 18.92
C VAL A 154 4.06 14.94 20.00
N GLU A 155 3.43 15.39 21.07
CA GLU A 155 3.05 14.53 22.20
C GLU A 155 1.51 14.40 22.24
N PRO A 156 0.94 13.36 21.61
CA PRO A 156 -0.47 13.04 21.79
C PRO A 156 -0.78 12.78 23.27
N ALA A 157 -1.95 13.21 23.73
CA ALA A 157 -2.46 12.79 25.02
C ALA A 157 -2.56 11.25 25.11
N ALA A 158 -2.43 10.70 26.31
CA ALA A 158 -2.65 9.26 26.52
C ALA A 158 -4.05 8.85 26.04
N GLY A 159 -4.15 7.72 25.36
CA GLY A 159 -5.42 7.26 24.77
C GLY A 159 -5.89 8.07 23.55
N ALA A 160 -5.11 9.01 23.03
CA ALA A 160 -5.47 9.73 21.82
C ALA A 160 -5.36 8.83 20.57
N THR A 161 -6.33 8.97 19.67
CA THR A 161 -6.23 8.43 18.31
C THR A 161 -5.45 9.39 17.43
N VAL A 162 -4.47 8.86 16.69
CA VAL A 162 -3.73 9.59 15.66
C VAL A 162 -4.21 9.12 14.30
N VAL A 163 -4.52 10.04 13.39
CA VAL A 163 -4.95 9.74 12.03
C VAL A 163 -4.01 10.41 11.05
N VAL A 164 -3.42 9.64 10.17
CA VAL A 164 -2.60 10.12 9.05
C VAL A 164 -3.38 9.91 7.77
N SER A 165 -3.62 10.99 7.03
CA SER A 165 -4.34 10.97 5.75
C SER A 165 -3.47 11.46 4.61
N LEU A 166 -3.69 10.93 3.42
CA LEU A 166 -3.06 11.41 2.20
C LEU A 166 -3.95 12.48 1.56
N GLU A 167 -3.40 13.67 1.39
CA GLU A 167 -4.12 14.74 0.69
C GLU A 167 -4.15 14.48 -0.82
N ALA A 168 -5.34 14.61 -1.39
CA ALA A 168 -5.58 14.29 -2.79
C ALA A 168 -4.79 15.22 -3.71
N GLY A 169 -3.98 14.64 -4.60
CA GLY A 169 -3.28 15.37 -5.66
C GLY A 169 -2.02 16.13 -5.22
N THR A 170 -1.75 16.26 -3.92
CA THR A 170 -0.56 16.97 -3.41
C THR A 170 0.59 16.03 -3.05
N GLY A 171 0.28 14.77 -2.74
CA GLY A 171 1.29 13.83 -2.24
C GLY A 171 1.81 14.19 -0.85
N ARG A 172 1.06 15.02 -0.10
CA ARG A 172 1.38 15.38 1.28
C ARG A 172 0.52 14.59 2.26
N LEU A 173 1.08 14.36 3.44
CA LEU A 173 0.37 13.74 4.56
C LEU A 173 -0.23 14.81 5.46
N ARG A 174 -1.41 14.54 6.02
CA ARG A 174 -1.98 15.34 7.11
C ARG A 174 -2.10 14.45 8.33
N CYS A 175 -1.54 14.90 9.45
CA CYS A 175 -1.68 14.24 10.74
C CYS A 175 -2.77 14.93 11.55
N THR A 176 -3.70 14.19 12.12
CA THR A 176 -4.74 14.70 13.00
C THR A 176 -4.62 13.95 14.32
N VAL A 177 -4.52 14.67 15.43
CA VAL A 177 -4.44 14.09 16.78
C VAL A 177 -5.70 14.46 17.53
N ALA A 178 -6.47 13.44 17.97
CA ALA A 178 -7.75 13.66 18.67
C ALA A 178 -8.76 14.57 17.93
N GLY A 179 -8.67 14.67 16.61
CA GLY A 179 -9.54 15.52 15.79
C GLY A 179 -9.01 16.94 15.54
N GLU A 180 -7.85 17.30 16.09
CA GLU A 180 -7.17 18.56 15.80
C GLU A 180 -6.16 18.37 14.67
N ASP A 181 -6.27 19.18 13.63
CA ASP A 181 -5.43 19.09 12.44
C ASP A 181 -4.02 19.62 12.69
N SER A 182 -3.02 18.86 12.27
CA SER A 182 -1.66 19.35 12.07
C SER A 182 -1.49 19.97 10.70
N ALA A 183 -0.40 20.72 10.53
CA ALA A 183 0.09 21.13 9.22
C ALA A 183 0.40 19.91 8.32
N ASP A 184 0.40 20.13 7.01
CA ASP A 184 0.82 19.13 6.04
C ASP A 184 2.29 18.73 6.28
N ALA A 185 2.57 17.44 6.08
CA ALA A 185 3.85 16.82 6.35
C ALA A 185 4.33 16.00 5.15
N GLU A 186 5.64 15.92 4.97
CA GLU A 186 6.26 14.99 4.02
C GLU A 186 6.40 13.60 4.65
N GLN A 187 6.65 13.57 5.96
CA GLN A 187 6.89 12.35 6.69
C GLN A 187 6.37 12.40 8.13
N ILE A 188 5.87 11.24 8.58
CA ILE A 188 5.43 11.03 9.95
C ILE A 188 6.14 9.79 10.50
N VAL A 189 6.63 9.86 11.73
CA VAL A 189 7.23 8.73 12.45
C VAL A 189 6.45 8.51 13.73
N VAL A 190 6.07 7.26 13.98
CA VAL A 190 5.32 6.88 15.17
C VAL A 190 5.98 5.70 15.85
N ARG A 191 6.03 5.73 17.17
CA ARG A 191 6.54 4.64 17.99
C ARG A 191 5.66 4.47 19.24
N PRO A 192 5.33 3.23 19.63
CA PRO A 192 4.65 2.99 20.90
C PRO A 192 5.62 3.28 22.05
N SER A 193 5.17 4.07 23.03
CA SER A 193 5.93 4.36 24.26
C SER A 193 5.33 3.68 25.48
N ALA A 194 4.02 3.44 25.50
CA ALA A 194 3.34 2.61 26.50
C ALA A 194 2.03 2.03 25.94
N GLY A 195 1.57 0.90 26.48
CA GLY A 195 0.32 0.25 26.05
C GLY A 195 0.39 -0.27 24.62
N THR A 196 -0.78 -0.52 24.02
CA THR A 196 -0.89 -1.09 22.67
C THR A 196 -1.74 -0.20 21.77
N TYR A 197 -1.20 0.08 20.58
CA TYR A 197 -1.93 0.71 19.49
C TYR A 197 -2.17 -0.28 18.37
N VAL A 198 -3.31 -0.18 17.72
CA VAL A 198 -3.64 -0.94 16.52
C VAL A 198 -3.54 -0.02 15.31
N ILE A 199 -2.78 -0.44 14.32
CA ILE A 199 -2.72 0.17 13.00
C ILE A 199 -4.01 -0.20 12.26
N VAL A 200 -4.74 0.82 11.80
CA VAL A 200 -5.99 0.71 11.03
C VAL A 200 -5.75 1.35 9.68
N ARG A 201 -5.60 0.52 8.64
CA ARG A 201 -5.37 0.93 7.25
C ARG A 201 -6.69 1.02 6.51
N ASP A 202 -7.02 2.20 6.01
CA ASP A 202 -8.26 2.46 5.25
C ASP A 202 -9.51 1.88 5.95
N GLY A 203 -9.59 2.05 7.28
CA GLY A 203 -10.69 1.56 8.11
C GLY A 203 -10.61 0.08 8.51
N GLN A 204 -9.60 -0.68 8.05
CA GLN A 204 -9.41 -2.08 8.43
C GLN A 204 -8.26 -2.22 9.44
N PRO A 205 -8.48 -2.83 10.62
CA PRO A 205 -7.39 -3.19 11.53
C PRO A 205 -6.40 -4.13 10.86
N VAL A 206 -5.11 -3.81 10.94
CA VAL A 206 -4.07 -4.57 10.23
C VAL A 206 -2.99 -5.17 11.12
N ALA A 207 -2.51 -4.47 12.13
CA ALA A 207 -1.47 -5.00 12.99
C ALA A 207 -1.47 -4.23 14.30
N ASP A 208 -0.90 -4.82 15.33
CA ASP A 208 -0.49 -4.09 16.52
C ASP A 208 0.78 -3.31 16.17
N LEU A 209 0.84 -2.05 16.59
CA LEU A 209 2.03 -1.22 16.49
C LEU A 209 3.00 -1.70 17.59
N THR A 210 4.02 -2.43 17.17
CA THR A 210 5.02 -3.04 18.07
C THR A 210 6.38 -2.35 17.98
N ASP A 211 6.72 -1.86 16.79
CA ASP A 211 7.95 -1.13 16.50
C ASP A 211 7.66 0.26 15.94
N ALA A 212 8.71 1.07 15.74
CA ALA A 212 8.59 2.35 15.08
C ALA A 212 8.20 2.17 13.60
N VAL A 213 7.19 2.93 13.16
CA VAL A 213 6.71 2.94 11.78
C VAL A 213 6.90 4.34 11.19
N HIS A 214 7.47 4.37 9.99
CA HIS A 214 7.59 5.56 9.17
C HIS A 214 6.49 5.57 8.10
N LEU A 215 5.78 6.69 8.03
CA LEU A 215 4.71 6.95 7.10
C LEU A 215 5.15 8.05 6.14
N ALA A 216 5.08 7.78 4.84
CA ALA A 216 5.41 8.73 3.79
C ALA A 216 4.49 8.53 2.59
N ALA A 217 4.22 9.60 1.85
CA ALA A 217 3.52 9.47 0.58
C ALA A 217 4.44 8.85 -0.49
N VAL A 218 3.97 7.78 -1.13
CA VAL A 218 4.63 7.15 -2.28
C VAL A 218 4.14 7.84 -3.55
N VAL A 219 4.82 8.92 -3.92
CA VAL A 219 4.56 9.67 -5.16
C VAL A 219 5.43 9.22 -6.33
N ARG A 220 6.54 8.55 -6.03
CA ARG A 220 7.40 7.88 -7.00
C ARG A 220 7.49 6.39 -6.63
N PRO A 221 7.51 5.48 -7.62
CA PRO A 221 7.50 4.05 -7.37
C PRO A 221 8.71 3.62 -6.55
N LEU A 222 8.50 2.78 -5.54
CA LEU A 222 9.53 2.19 -4.67
C LEU A 222 10.51 3.15 -3.97
N THR A 223 10.33 4.47 -4.04
CA THR A 223 11.00 5.41 -3.12
C THR A 223 10.16 5.51 -1.86
N VAL A 224 10.17 4.44 -1.06
CA VAL A 224 9.84 4.58 0.36
C VAL A 224 11.15 4.73 1.06
N THR A 225 11.65 5.96 1.05
CA THR A 225 12.89 6.30 1.74
C THR A 225 12.52 6.46 3.21
N ALA A 226 12.89 5.49 4.05
CA ALA A 226 13.04 5.80 5.47
C ALA A 226 14.03 6.97 5.55
N PRO A 227 13.77 8.03 6.33
CA PRO A 227 14.76 9.07 6.54
C PRO A 227 16.01 8.39 7.06
N SER A 228 17.18 8.80 6.58
CA SER A 228 18.44 8.36 7.15
C SER A 228 18.33 8.53 8.66
N THR A 229 18.39 7.43 9.40
CA THR A 229 18.60 7.46 10.84
C THR A 229 20.00 8.02 11.04
N GLY A 230 20.11 9.35 11.08
CA GLY A 230 21.24 9.98 11.73
C GLY A 230 21.36 9.36 13.13
N PRO A 231 22.58 9.09 13.62
CA PRO A 231 22.80 8.42 14.90
C PRO A 231 22.03 9.07 16.08
N GLU A 232 21.70 10.36 15.97
CA GLU A 232 20.88 11.11 16.94
C GLU A 232 19.47 10.52 17.16
N LEU A 233 18.82 9.93 16.15
CA LEU A 233 17.45 9.39 16.26
C LEU A 233 17.40 8.02 16.98
N ALA A 234 18.48 7.25 16.91
CA ALA A 234 18.59 5.96 17.61
C ALA A 234 18.93 6.15 19.09
N GLU A 235 19.71 7.18 19.42
CA GLU A 235 20.06 7.51 20.82
C GLU A 235 18.94 8.27 21.55
N GLU A 236 18.20 9.18 20.89
CA GLU A 236 17.09 9.90 21.55
C GLU A 236 15.84 9.06 21.81
N LEU A 237 15.61 7.98 21.04
CA LEU A 237 14.48 7.07 21.26
C LEU A 237 14.83 5.87 22.16
N ALA A 238 16.05 5.83 22.68
CA ALA A 238 16.51 4.87 23.69
C ALA A 238 16.50 5.46 25.12
N GLY A 239 16.17 6.75 25.26
CA GLY A 239 16.00 7.46 26.53
C GLY A 239 14.57 7.42 27.05
#